data_AF-A0A257QJW6-F1
#
_entry.id   AF-A0A257QJW6-F1
#
_cell.length_a   1.000
_cell.length_b   1.000
_cell.length_c   1.000
_cell.angle_alpha   90.00
_cell.angle_beta   90.00
_cell.angle_gamma   90.00
#
_symmetry.space_group_name_H-M   'P 1'
#
loop_
_entity.id
_entity.type
_entity.pdbx_description
1 polymer ?
#
loop_
_entity_poly.entity_id
_entity_poly.type
_entity_poly.pdbx_seq_one_letter_code
_entity_poly.pdbx_strand_id
1 'polypeptide(L)'
;MARLVIVSNRVPDKAELASPRAGGLVVGLADALVPGSLWFGWSGRRTEQTTTTADCFDADGITYANIDLSEADYQAFYLGFSNGTLWPLFHMMPSLTVFDRAQYAIYRKVNTAFAAALLPLLKPDDLIWIHDYQLLGVAASLRDLGVTNRIGFFLHIPFPAPVLLEILPPAAELLRAMLANDVVGFHTEHDRAHFINAVATVLNLGAAWDDTITTGGHATQAIVTPVGIDADTFTAMAIRASRRVETRRMIESLAGRALMIGVDRLDYTKGLPARFDAYSRFLSSYPEHHRHISFLQVAAPSREEVDRYRTLREELDHKTGAINGAYSDFDWVPLRYMTRTVGRSLIAGFYRTARIGLVTPLRDGMNLVAKEYVAAQNTADPGVLILSRFAGAAEGLQEALLVNPFDIDAVAEAINTALIMPLEDRQGRHVALLEKVRKHSAAAFCRAFITILGGNQIS
;
A
#
# COMPACT_ATOMS: atom_id res chain seq x y z
N MET A 1 -5.81 -30.07 1.39
CA MET A 1 -4.94 -28.90 1.66
C MET A 1 -5.35 -28.34 2.99
N ALA A 2 -4.38 -27.89 3.79
CA ALA A 2 -4.65 -27.09 4.98
C ALA A 2 -5.53 -25.89 4.64
N ARG A 3 -6.47 -25.54 5.51
CA ARG A 3 -7.30 -24.34 5.32
C ARG A 3 -6.44 -23.09 5.56
N LEU A 4 -6.60 -22.08 4.70
CA LEU A 4 -5.97 -20.78 4.87
C LEU A 4 -6.82 -19.89 5.79
N VAL A 5 -6.17 -19.30 6.79
CA VAL A 5 -6.77 -18.34 7.73
C VAL A 5 -6.07 -17.00 7.54
N ILE A 6 -6.73 -16.07 6.86
CA ILE A 6 -6.24 -14.70 6.66
C ILE A 6 -6.62 -13.86 7.88
N VAL A 7 -5.67 -13.11 8.42
CA VAL A 7 -5.87 -12.22 9.56
C VAL A 7 -5.41 -10.81 9.18
N SER A 8 -6.31 -9.84 9.17
CA SER A 8 -5.96 -8.45 8.84
C SER A 8 -6.66 -7.45 9.74
N ASN A 9 -6.14 -6.22 9.81
CA ASN A 9 -6.74 -5.19 10.66
C ASN A 9 -8.21 -4.94 10.30
N ARG A 10 -8.60 -5.01 9.02
CA ARG A 10 -9.99 -4.83 8.57
C ARG A 10 -10.41 -5.99 7.67
N VAL A 11 -11.66 -6.41 7.82
CA VAL A 11 -12.34 -7.40 6.97
C VAL A 11 -13.47 -6.70 6.22
N PRO A 12 -13.70 -7.01 4.94
CA PRO A 12 -14.84 -6.45 4.22
C PRO A 12 -16.17 -6.96 4.79
N ASP A 13 -17.17 -6.08 4.91
CA ASP A 13 -18.53 -6.50 5.23
C ASP A 13 -19.28 -7.08 4.00
N LYS A 14 -20.48 -7.64 4.21
CA LYS A 14 -21.30 -8.21 3.12
C LYS A 14 -21.62 -7.19 2.01
N ALA A 15 -21.85 -5.92 2.35
CA ALA A 15 -22.17 -4.88 1.38
C ALA A 15 -20.93 -4.45 0.59
N GLU A 16 -19.75 -4.44 1.24
CA GLU A 16 -18.46 -4.17 0.64
C GLU A 16 -18.03 -5.30 -0.32
N LEU A 17 -18.27 -6.57 0.04
CA LEU A 17 -18.06 -7.71 -0.85
C LEU A 17 -18.94 -7.65 -2.10
N ALA A 18 -20.18 -7.17 -1.96
CA ALA A 18 -21.08 -6.95 -3.09
C ALA A 18 -20.71 -5.72 -3.94
N SER A 19 -19.73 -4.91 -3.51
CA SER A 19 -19.37 -3.64 -4.14
C SER A 19 -18.04 -3.73 -4.90
N PRO A 20 -17.93 -3.16 -6.12
CA PRO A 20 -16.68 -3.08 -6.87
C PRO A 20 -15.64 -2.09 -6.27
N ARG A 21 -15.83 -1.65 -5.02
CA ARG A 21 -14.96 -0.72 -4.28
C ARG A 21 -14.02 -1.41 -3.28
N ALA A 22 -13.79 -2.70 -3.44
CA ALA A 22 -12.92 -3.48 -2.57
C ALA A 22 -11.54 -2.79 -2.37
N GLY A 23 -11.09 -2.72 -1.11
CA GLY A 23 -9.81 -2.10 -0.74
C GLY A 23 -8.60 -2.85 -1.30
N GLY A 24 -7.42 -2.21 -1.29
CA GLY A 24 -6.19 -2.76 -1.89
C GLY A 24 -5.80 -4.15 -1.37
N LEU A 25 -6.02 -4.43 -0.08
CA LEU A 25 -5.75 -5.76 0.50
C LEU A 25 -6.72 -6.83 -0.01
N VAL A 26 -8.02 -6.51 -0.11
CA VAL A 26 -9.04 -7.41 -0.68
C VAL A 26 -8.71 -7.78 -2.11
N VAL A 27 -8.32 -6.80 -2.93
CA VAL A 27 -7.90 -7.05 -4.31
C VAL A 27 -6.61 -7.88 -4.36
N GLY A 28 -5.64 -7.59 -3.48
CA GLY A 28 -4.36 -8.29 -3.45
C GLY A 28 -4.42 -9.74 -2.95
N LEU A 29 -5.43 -10.08 -2.14
CA LEU A 29 -5.60 -11.42 -1.55
C LEU A 29 -6.72 -12.24 -2.18
N ALA A 30 -7.46 -11.70 -3.16
CA ALA A 30 -8.58 -12.38 -3.79
C ALA A 30 -8.20 -13.78 -4.31
N ASP A 31 -7.01 -13.91 -4.92
CA ASP A 31 -6.51 -15.18 -5.47
C ASP A 31 -6.06 -16.20 -4.39
N ALA A 32 -5.89 -15.78 -3.14
CA ALA A 32 -5.60 -16.67 -2.01
C ALA A 32 -6.87 -17.26 -1.37
N LEU A 33 -8.00 -16.58 -1.54
CA LEU A 33 -9.26 -16.97 -0.93
C LEU A 33 -9.96 -18.00 -1.80
N VAL A 34 -10.06 -19.23 -1.29
CA VAL A 34 -10.76 -20.35 -1.95
C VAL A 34 -11.85 -20.87 -1.02
N PRO A 35 -12.93 -21.50 -1.55
CA PRO A 35 -13.98 -22.06 -0.70
C PRO A 35 -13.41 -22.93 0.42
N GLY A 36 -13.80 -22.62 1.66
CA GLY A 36 -13.27 -23.19 2.89
C GLY A 36 -12.26 -22.31 3.63
N SER A 37 -11.73 -21.24 3.04
CA SER A 37 -10.88 -20.26 3.72
C SER A 37 -11.63 -19.48 4.81
N LEU A 38 -10.87 -18.97 5.78
CA LEU A 38 -11.36 -18.06 6.83
C LEU A 38 -10.66 -16.70 6.69
N TRP A 39 -11.41 -15.60 6.74
CA TRP A 39 -10.87 -14.25 6.88
C TRP A 39 -11.35 -13.61 8.19
N PHE A 40 -10.42 -13.38 9.10
CA PHE A 40 -10.64 -12.79 10.41
C PHE A 40 -10.08 -11.36 10.56
N GLY A 41 -10.78 -10.50 11.32
CA GLY A 41 -10.30 -9.16 11.68
C GLY A 41 -11.38 -8.20 12.18
N TRP A 42 -11.13 -6.88 12.14
CA TRP A 42 -12.11 -5.87 12.58
C TRP A 42 -13.17 -5.61 11.51
N SER A 43 -14.44 -5.48 11.90
CA SER A 43 -15.52 -5.14 10.95
C SER A 43 -15.48 -3.68 10.45
N GLY A 44 -14.77 -2.79 11.17
CA GLY A 44 -14.86 -1.35 10.97
C GLY A 44 -15.87 -0.64 11.90
N ARG A 45 -16.70 -1.38 12.64
CA ARG A 45 -17.64 -0.82 13.61
C ARG A 45 -17.01 -0.55 14.97
N ARG A 46 -17.54 0.45 15.66
CA ARG A 46 -17.15 0.81 17.02
C ARG A 46 -18.29 0.48 17.96
N THR A 47 -17.96 -0.10 19.10
CA THR A 47 -18.88 -0.53 20.16
C THR A 47 -18.51 0.12 21.49
N GLU A 48 -19.31 -0.10 22.53
CA GLU A 48 -18.96 0.37 23.88
C GLU A 48 -17.75 -0.38 24.45
N GLN A 49 -17.68 -1.69 24.19
CA GLN A 49 -16.58 -2.56 24.59
C GLN A 49 -16.09 -3.37 23.40
N THR A 50 -14.78 -3.62 23.36
CA THR A 50 -14.17 -4.49 22.36
C THR A 50 -14.71 -5.90 22.50
N THR A 51 -15.24 -6.45 21.41
CA THR A 51 -15.87 -7.77 21.43
C THR A 51 -14.81 -8.85 21.56
N THR A 52 -15.08 -9.87 22.36
CA THR A 52 -14.18 -11.02 22.59
C THR A 52 -14.56 -12.26 21.79
N THR A 53 -15.74 -12.26 21.20
CA THR A 53 -16.26 -13.32 20.33
C THR A 53 -16.39 -12.79 18.91
N ALA A 54 -16.04 -13.62 17.92
CA ALA A 54 -16.13 -13.24 16.53
C ALA A 54 -17.53 -13.50 15.95
N ASP A 55 -18.11 -12.49 15.32
CA ASP A 55 -19.33 -12.63 14.53
C ASP A 55 -18.97 -13.20 13.15
N CYS A 56 -19.54 -14.35 12.81
CA CYS A 56 -19.22 -15.06 11.57
C CYS A 56 -20.33 -14.92 10.51
N PHE A 57 -19.93 -14.84 9.24
CA PHE A 57 -20.83 -14.99 8.11
C PHE A 57 -20.11 -15.62 6.92
N ASP A 58 -20.85 -16.34 6.08
CA ASP A 58 -20.31 -16.91 4.84
C ASP A 58 -20.69 -16.07 3.61
N ALA A 59 -19.75 -15.96 2.67
CA ALA A 59 -19.98 -15.44 1.33
C ALA A 59 -19.04 -16.13 0.34
N ASP A 60 -19.59 -16.61 -0.79
CA ASP A 60 -18.86 -17.32 -1.85
C ASP A 60 -18.02 -18.52 -1.35
N GLY A 61 -18.51 -19.21 -0.32
CA GLY A 61 -17.82 -20.34 0.30
C GLY A 61 -16.65 -19.96 1.22
N ILE A 62 -16.42 -18.66 1.45
CA ILE A 62 -15.44 -18.13 2.40
C ILE A 62 -16.16 -17.75 3.70
N THR A 63 -15.60 -18.15 4.84
CA THR A 63 -16.07 -17.69 6.14
C THR A 63 -15.37 -16.39 6.51
N TYR A 64 -16.13 -15.36 6.84
CA TYR A 64 -15.65 -14.10 7.37
C TYR A 64 -15.99 -14.03 8.85
N ALA A 65 -15.03 -13.63 9.69
CA ALA A 65 -15.18 -13.58 11.13
C ALA A 65 -14.69 -12.24 11.68
N ASN A 66 -15.58 -11.51 12.33
CA ASN A 66 -15.32 -10.12 12.70
C ASN A 66 -15.36 -9.90 14.20
N ILE A 67 -14.47 -9.05 14.69
CA ILE A 67 -14.61 -8.39 15.99
C ILE A 67 -14.87 -6.89 15.80
N ASP A 68 -15.41 -6.25 16.83
CA ASP A 68 -15.63 -4.81 16.91
C ASP A 68 -14.75 -4.22 18.03
N LEU A 69 -14.25 -3.00 17.83
CA LEU A 69 -13.38 -2.31 18.78
C LEU A 69 -14.19 -1.30 19.60
N SER A 70 -13.85 -1.14 20.87
CA SER A 70 -14.33 0.01 21.62
C SER A 70 -13.80 1.32 21.03
N GLU A 71 -14.49 2.44 21.26
CA GLU A 71 -13.98 3.76 20.83
C GLU A 71 -12.59 4.04 21.42
N ALA A 72 -12.37 3.71 22.70
CA ALA A 72 -11.08 3.89 23.36
C ALA A 72 -9.97 3.04 22.73
N ASP A 73 -10.24 1.76 22.44
CA ASP A 73 -9.28 0.89 21.77
C ASP A 73 -9.03 1.35 20.33
N TYR A 74 -10.06 1.75 19.57
CA TYR A 74 -9.87 2.33 18.23
C TYR A 74 -8.95 3.56 18.25
N GLN A 75 -9.17 4.50 19.17
CA GLN A 75 -8.35 5.71 19.29
C GLN A 75 -6.90 5.36 19.64
N ALA A 76 -6.66 4.50 20.64
CA ALA A 76 -5.31 4.22 21.12
C ALA A 76 -4.54 3.23 20.25
N PHE A 77 -5.18 2.17 19.75
CA PHE A 77 -4.54 1.14 18.90
C PHE A 77 -4.44 1.59 17.44
N TYR A 78 -5.54 2.04 16.83
CA TYR A 78 -5.55 2.32 15.39
C TYR A 78 -5.06 3.73 15.09
N LEU A 79 -5.65 4.78 15.67
CA LEU A 79 -5.20 6.16 15.42
C LEU A 79 -3.89 6.49 16.15
N GLY A 80 -3.72 5.99 17.37
CA GLY A 80 -2.55 6.16 18.22
C GLY A 80 -1.35 5.33 17.77
N PHE A 81 -1.10 4.18 18.38
CA PHE A 81 0.16 3.45 18.17
C PHE A 81 0.37 3.02 16.71
N SER A 82 -0.67 2.51 16.03
CA SER A 82 -0.53 2.08 14.64
C SER A 82 -0.25 3.25 13.68
N ASN A 83 -1.10 4.29 13.68
CA ASN A 83 -1.03 5.35 12.66
C ASN A 83 -0.29 6.63 13.13
N GLY A 84 -0.14 6.84 14.42
CA GLY A 84 0.63 7.93 15.04
C GLY A 84 2.06 7.55 15.41
N THR A 85 2.36 6.27 15.63
CA THR A 85 3.72 5.78 15.94
C THR A 85 4.32 4.94 14.81
N LEU A 86 3.74 3.78 14.50
CA LEU A 86 4.35 2.82 13.56
C LEU A 86 4.36 3.35 12.13
N TRP A 87 3.22 3.84 11.63
CA TRP A 87 3.11 4.35 10.25
C TRP A 87 4.17 5.42 9.92
N PRO A 88 4.28 6.56 10.64
CA PRO A 88 5.29 7.56 10.31
C PRO A 88 6.72 7.03 10.43
N LEU A 89 7.02 6.23 11.46
CA LEU A 89 8.37 5.71 11.64
C LEU A 89 8.78 4.75 10.52
N PHE A 90 7.92 3.81 10.17
CA PHE A 90 8.15 2.81 9.12
C PHE A 90 8.16 3.46 7.72
N HIS A 91 7.73 4.71 7.59
CA HIS A 91 7.89 5.52 6.39
C HIS A 91 9.05 6.53 6.47
N MET A 92 9.99 6.33 7.41
CA MET A 92 11.20 7.15 7.62
C MET A 92 10.91 8.61 8.01
N MET A 93 9.84 8.85 8.78
CA MET A 93 9.41 10.19 9.19
C MET A 93 9.42 10.32 10.73
N PRO A 94 10.59 10.25 11.39
CA PRO A 94 10.68 10.27 12.85
C PRO A 94 10.13 11.56 13.47
N SER A 95 10.19 12.70 12.76
CA SER A 95 9.59 13.96 13.20
C SER A 95 8.07 13.90 13.35
N LEU A 96 7.43 12.92 12.70
CA LEU A 96 6.00 12.65 12.81
C LEU A 96 5.71 11.50 13.80
N THR A 97 6.70 10.79 14.32
CA THR A 97 6.47 9.68 15.24
C THR A 97 6.13 10.19 16.64
N VAL A 98 4.95 9.83 17.16
CA VAL A 98 4.56 10.11 18.55
C VAL A 98 4.50 8.79 19.31
N PHE A 99 5.34 8.61 20.34
CA PHE A 99 5.28 7.45 21.21
C PHE A 99 4.53 7.77 22.50
N ASP A 100 3.49 7.01 22.78
CA ASP A 100 2.77 7.02 24.05
C ASP A 100 2.72 5.60 24.62
N ARG A 101 3.13 5.45 25.88
CA ARG A 101 3.22 4.13 26.54
C ARG A 101 1.85 3.51 26.79
N ALA A 102 0.83 4.31 27.10
CA ALA A 102 -0.54 3.81 27.30
C ALA A 102 -1.13 3.32 25.97
N GLN A 103 -0.89 4.05 24.87
CA GLN A 103 -1.28 3.60 23.53
C GLN A 103 -0.60 2.29 23.14
N TYR A 104 0.69 2.12 23.46
CA TYR A 104 1.39 0.86 23.24
C TYR A 104 0.79 -0.30 24.06
N ALA A 105 0.44 -0.06 25.33
CA ALA A 105 -0.22 -1.07 26.16
C ALA A 105 -1.57 -1.50 25.57
N ILE A 106 -2.37 -0.55 25.07
CA ILE A 106 -3.62 -0.86 24.37
C ILE A 106 -3.36 -1.57 23.03
N TYR A 107 -2.31 -1.21 22.30
CA TYR A 107 -1.94 -1.91 21.08
C TYR A 107 -1.69 -3.40 21.33
N ARG A 108 -0.94 -3.73 22.39
CA ARG A 108 -0.72 -5.11 22.82
C ARG A 108 -2.02 -5.80 23.25
N LYS A 109 -2.84 -5.12 24.07
CA LYS A 109 -4.16 -5.62 24.52
C LYS A 109 -5.04 -6.01 23.32
N VAL A 110 -5.12 -5.16 22.30
CA VAL A 110 -5.91 -5.43 21.09
C VAL A 110 -5.33 -6.61 20.31
N ASN A 111 -4.01 -6.72 20.15
CA ASN A 111 -3.38 -7.88 19.50
C ASN A 111 -3.70 -9.20 20.24
N THR A 112 -3.70 -9.18 21.57
CA THR A 112 -4.11 -10.32 22.40
C THR A 112 -5.61 -10.63 22.25
N ALA A 113 -6.47 -9.61 22.17
CA ALA A 113 -7.90 -9.80 21.93
C ALA A 113 -8.17 -10.43 20.53
N PHE A 114 -7.45 -9.99 19.49
CA PHE A 114 -7.50 -10.61 18.16
C PHE A 114 -7.12 -12.11 18.23
N ALA A 115 -6.01 -12.45 18.89
CA ALA A 115 -5.58 -13.83 19.04
C ALA A 115 -6.59 -14.68 19.82
N ALA A 116 -7.13 -14.16 20.93
CA ALA A 116 -8.10 -14.84 21.76
C ALA A 116 -9.44 -15.08 21.04
N ALA A 117 -9.91 -14.12 20.24
CA ALA A 117 -11.13 -14.25 19.45
C ALA A 117 -10.96 -15.18 18.23
N LEU A 118 -9.75 -15.27 17.68
CA LEU A 118 -9.42 -16.18 16.58
C LEU A 118 -9.30 -17.65 17.05
N LEU A 119 -8.75 -17.88 18.25
CA LEU A 119 -8.43 -19.22 18.77
C LEU A 119 -9.57 -20.24 18.63
N PRO A 120 -10.84 -19.96 19.00
CA PRO A 120 -11.94 -20.93 18.89
C PRO A 120 -12.30 -21.30 17.45
N LEU A 121 -11.86 -20.51 16.47
CA LEU A 121 -12.13 -20.72 15.05
C LEU A 121 -11.05 -21.57 14.36
N LEU A 122 -9.90 -21.78 15.00
CA LEU A 122 -8.76 -22.48 14.43
C LEU A 122 -8.92 -24.01 14.46
N LYS A 123 -8.32 -24.65 13.45
CA LYS A 123 -8.16 -26.10 13.35
C LYS A 123 -6.66 -26.45 13.44
N PRO A 124 -6.30 -27.66 13.89
CA PRO A 124 -4.89 -28.04 14.11
C PRO A 124 -3.98 -27.91 12.88
N ASP A 125 -4.54 -28.01 11.67
CA ASP A 125 -3.81 -28.01 10.41
C ASP A 125 -3.90 -26.68 9.63
N ASP A 126 -4.58 -25.65 10.15
CA ASP A 126 -4.70 -24.36 9.48
C ASP A 126 -3.32 -23.70 9.22
N LEU A 127 -3.22 -23.00 8.08
CA LEU A 127 -2.14 -22.05 7.81
C LEU A 127 -2.64 -20.65 8.13
N ILE A 128 -2.03 -19.99 9.10
CA ILE A 128 -2.42 -18.64 9.55
C ILE A 128 -1.55 -17.61 8.84
N TRP A 129 -2.17 -16.67 8.14
CA TRP A 129 -1.48 -15.60 7.42
C TRP A 129 -1.93 -14.23 7.92
N ILE A 130 -1.09 -13.59 8.72
CA ILE A 130 -1.32 -12.29 9.36
C ILE A 130 -0.78 -11.18 8.46
N HIS A 131 -1.55 -10.10 8.33
CA HIS A 131 -1.20 -8.96 7.49
C HIS A 131 -1.08 -7.67 8.27
N ASP A 132 0.05 -7.03 8.02
CA ASP A 132 0.35 -5.62 8.21
C ASP A 132 0.63 -5.14 9.65
N TYR A 133 1.19 -3.93 9.73
CA TYR A 133 1.84 -3.37 10.92
C TYR A 133 0.92 -3.18 12.14
N GLN A 134 -0.41 -3.24 11.99
CA GLN A 134 -1.31 -3.17 13.14
C GLN A 134 -1.28 -4.47 13.96
N LEU A 135 -0.83 -5.59 13.37
CA LEU A 135 -0.95 -6.93 13.93
C LEU A 135 0.41 -7.61 14.19
N LEU A 136 1.48 -6.82 14.41
CA LEU A 136 2.83 -7.36 14.67
C LEU A 136 2.88 -8.29 15.89
N GLY A 137 1.93 -8.15 16.84
CA GLY A 137 1.88 -8.90 18.09
C GLY A 137 0.98 -10.14 18.07
N VAL A 138 0.14 -10.33 17.04
CA VAL A 138 -0.88 -11.41 17.04
C VAL A 138 -0.24 -12.79 17.08
N ALA A 139 0.84 -13.02 16.32
CA ALA A 139 1.52 -14.32 16.32
C ALA A 139 2.04 -14.69 17.71
N ALA A 140 2.69 -13.76 18.40
CA ALA A 140 3.16 -13.98 19.77
C ALA A 140 2.01 -14.30 20.73
N SER A 141 0.90 -13.56 20.65
CA SER A 141 -0.29 -13.84 21.48
C SER A 141 -0.94 -15.20 21.14
N LEU A 142 -0.91 -15.65 19.88
CA LEU A 142 -1.35 -17.02 19.52
C LEU A 142 -0.42 -18.08 20.11
N ARG A 143 0.91 -17.86 20.09
CA ARG A 143 1.87 -18.77 20.74
C ARG A 143 1.66 -18.85 22.25
N ASP A 144 1.42 -17.73 22.91
CA ASP A 144 1.11 -17.67 24.35
C ASP A 144 -0.16 -18.47 24.71
N LEU A 145 -1.11 -18.58 23.76
CA LEU A 145 -2.33 -19.39 23.88
C LEU A 145 -2.14 -20.87 23.48
N GLY A 146 -0.92 -21.30 23.16
CA GLY A 146 -0.59 -22.69 22.82
C GLY A 146 -0.87 -23.08 21.36
N VAL A 147 -1.09 -22.11 20.46
CA VAL A 147 -1.29 -22.39 19.03
C VAL A 147 0.02 -22.87 18.42
N THR A 148 0.00 -24.05 17.79
CA THR A 148 1.15 -24.69 17.15
C THR A 148 1.10 -24.67 15.63
N ASN A 149 0.02 -24.14 15.03
CA ASN A 149 -0.13 -23.93 13.59
C ASN A 149 1.06 -23.18 12.97
N ARG A 150 1.27 -23.35 11.67
CA ARG A 150 2.19 -22.51 10.91
C ARG A 150 1.61 -21.10 10.79
N ILE A 151 2.37 -20.09 11.21
CA ILE A 151 1.97 -18.68 11.21
C ILE A 151 2.94 -17.87 10.32
N GLY A 152 2.42 -17.27 9.28
CA GLY A 152 3.12 -16.31 8.45
C GLY A 152 2.66 -14.88 8.73
N PHE A 153 3.57 -13.93 8.68
CA PHE A 153 3.29 -12.50 8.73
C PHE A 153 3.77 -11.83 7.44
N PHE A 154 2.99 -10.92 6.88
CA PHE A 154 3.41 -10.10 5.75
C PHE A 154 3.25 -8.61 6.03
N LEU A 155 4.34 -7.85 5.91
CA LEU A 155 4.36 -6.40 6.10
C LEU A 155 4.13 -5.67 4.77
N HIS A 156 3.05 -4.88 4.66
CA HIS A 156 2.72 -4.17 3.42
C HIS A 156 3.32 -2.76 3.33
N ILE A 157 3.81 -2.24 4.46
CA ILE A 157 4.54 -0.99 4.53
C ILE A 157 6.06 -1.27 4.54
N PRO A 158 6.92 -0.26 4.32
CA PRO A 158 8.35 -0.46 4.39
C PRO A 158 8.80 -0.88 5.80
N PHE A 159 9.96 -1.52 5.91
CA PHE A 159 10.60 -1.78 7.20
C PHE A 159 11.74 -0.79 7.45
N PRO A 160 11.78 -0.11 8.60
CA PRO A 160 12.79 0.91 8.89
C PRO A 160 14.18 0.31 9.06
N ALA A 161 15.20 1.10 8.70
CA ALA A 161 16.58 0.79 9.05
C ALA A 161 16.72 0.69 10.59
N PRO A 162 17.67 -0.13 11.11
CA PRO A 162 17.80 -0.37 12.54
C PRO A 162 17.87 0.89 13.39
N VAL A 163 18.66 1.89 12.97
CA VAL A 163 18.81 3.18 13.69
C VAL A 163 17.50 3.96 13.84
N LEU A 164 16.57 3.84 12.89
CA LEU A 164 15.25 4.46 13.01
C LEU A 164 14.35 3.63 13.93
N LEU A 165 14.45 2.30 13.86
CA LEU A 165 13.66 1.43 14.73
C LEU A 165 14.02 1.62 16.21
N GLU A 166 15.29 1.89 16.53
CA GLU A 166 15.79 2.18 17.88
C GLU A 166 15.14 3.41 18.53
N ILE A 167 14.50 4.30 17.75
CA ILE A 167 13.70 5.41 18.27
C ILE A 167 12.48 4.90 19.06
N LEU A 168 11.99 3.68 18.77
CA LEU A 168 10.89 3.06 19.51
C LEU A 168 11.37 2.44 20.81
N PRO A 169 10.87 2.91 21.97
CA PRO A 169 11.14 2.23 23.23
C PRO A 169 10.79 0.72 23.24
N PRO A 170 9.70 0.25 22.59
CA PRO A 170 9.39 -1.17 22.53
C PRO A 170 10.00 -1.92 21.33
N ALA A 171 11.02 -1.38 20.64
CA ALA A 171 11.60 -2.00 19.44
C ALA A 171 11.95 -3.49 19.64
N ALA A 172 12.66 -3.82 20.73
CA ALA A 172 13.04 -5.19 21.04
C ALA A 172 11.84 -6.10 21.32
N GLU A 173 10.77 -5.59 21.93
CA GLU A 173 9.55 -6.36 22.17
C GLU A 173 8.82 -6.66 20.85
N LEU A 174 8.71 -5.67 19.96
CA LEU A 174 8.08 -5.83 18.65
C LEU A 174 8.84 -6.81 17.77
N LEU A 175 10.17 -6.73 17.72
CA LEU A 175 10.99 -7.67 16.96
C LEU A 175 10.82 -9.10 17.46
N ARG A 176 10.83 -9.32 18.79
CA ARG A 176 10.55 -10.65 19.35
C ARG A 176 9.14 -11.15 19.00
N ALA A 177 8.15 -10.26 18.99
CA ALA A 177 6.80 -10.62 18.61
C ALA A 177 6.71 -11.02 17.13
N MET A 178 7.45 -10.32 16.24
CA MET A 178 7.56 -10.72 14.83
C MET A 178 8.27 -12.07 14.66
N LEU A 179 9.27 -12.38 15.49
CA LEU A 179 9.95 -13.67 15.50
C LEU A 179 9.10 -14.83 16.08
N ALA A 180 7.88 -14.57 16.55
CA ALA A 180 6.93 -15.66 16.88
C ALA A 180 6.30 -16.30 15.63
N ASN A 181 6.47 -15.66 14.46
CA ASN A 181 6.05 -16.20 13.17
C ASN A 181 7.05 -17.25 12.65
N ASP A 182 6.55 -18.20 11.89
CA ASP A 182 7.36 -19.13 11.10
C ASP A 182 7.96 -18.45 9.86
N VAL A 183 7.21 -17.53 9.25
CA VAL A 183 7.60 -16.81 8.03
C VAL A 183 7.27 -15.33 8.21
N VAL A 184 8.21 -14.45 7.87
CA VAL A 184 8.00 -12.99 7.82
C VAL A 184 8.33 -12.52 6.40
N GLY A 185 7.34 -12.02 5.68
CA GLY A 185 7.50 -11.54 4.30
C GLY A 185 7.49 -10.04 4.17
N PHE A 186 8.27 -9.56 3.21
CA PHE A 186 8.41 -8.16 2.85
C PHE A 186 8.21 -7.97 1.34
N HIS A 187 7.99 -6.71 0.95
CA HIS A 187 7.88 -6.34 -0.45
C HIS A 187 9.22 -6.30 -1.19
N THR A 188 10.28 -5.87 -0.51
CA THR A 188 11.57 -5.56 -1.12
C THR A 188 12.71 -6.26 -0.40
N GLU A 189 13.82 -6.45 -1.10
CA GLU A 189 15.04 -6.98 -0.48
C GLU A 189 15.59 -6.01 0.57
N HIS A 190 15.45 -4.70 0.33
CA HIS A 190 15.87 -3.69 1.27
C HIS A 190 15.12 -3.78 2.62
N ASP A 191 13.80 -3.95 2.58
CA ASP A 191 13.00 -4.11 3.80
C ASP A 191 13.35 -5.42 4.54
N ARG A 192 13.59 -6.51 3.81
CA ARG A 192 14.05 -7.79 4.39
C ARG A 192 15.39 -7.64 5.08
N ALA A 193 16.37 -7.05 4.40
CA ALA A 193 17.71 -6.83 4.93
C ALA A 193 17.67 -5.94 6.18
N HIS A 194 16.84 -4.89 6.17
CA HIS A 194 16.64 -4.05 7.35
C HIS A 194 16.07 -4.82 8.54
N PHE A 195 15.11 -5.72 8.32
CA PHE A 195 14.56 -6.57 9.38
C PHE A 195 15.62 -7.49 9.98
N ILE A 196 16.38 -8.20 9.15
CA ILE A 196 17.46 -9.08 9.61
C ILE A 196 18.50 -8.29 10.42
N ASN A 197 18.91 -7.14 9.90
CA ASN A 197 19.88 -6.28 10.59
C ASN A 197 19.31 -5.74 11.91
N ALA A 198 18.03 -5.34 11.95
CA ALA A 198 17.40 -4.84 13.16
C ALA A 198 17.29 -5.93 14.23
N VAL A 199 16.98 -7.17 13.84
CA VAL A 199 17.00 -8.32 14.74
C VAL A 199 18.40 -8.54 15.31
N ALA A 200 19.43 -8.53 14.45
CA ALA A 200 20.81 -8.74 14.88
C ALA A 200 21.28 -7.66 15.88
N THR A 201 21.02 -6.37 15.59
CA THR A 201 21.52 -5.26 16.40
C THR A 201 20.66 -4.99 17.63
N VAL A 202 19.34 -4.85 17.47
CA VAL A 202 18.44 -4.44 18.57
C VAL A 202 18.25 -5.57 19.60
N LEU A 203 18.31 -6.83 19.18
CA LEU A 203 18.22 -7.98 20.10
C LEU A 203 19.58 -8.49 20.58
N ASN A 204 20.69 -7.91 20.11
CA ASN A 204 22.07 -8.33 20.42
C ASN A 204 22.32 -9.83 20.12
N LEU A 205 21.83 -10.33 18.99
CA LEU A 205 21.92 -11.75 18.61
C LEU A 205 23.13 -12.07 17.71
N GLY A 206 23.99 -11.09 17.44
CA GLY A 206 25.14 -11.24 16.53
C GLY A 206 24.74 -11.14 15.05
N ALA A 207 25.72 -10.88 14.19
CA ALA A 207 25.54 -10.63 12.77
C ALA A 207 26.01 -11.84 11.93
N ALA A 208 25.10 -12.75 11.60
CA ALA A 208 25.24 -13.74 10.53
C ALA A 208 23.94 -14.55 10.40
N TRP A 209 22.90 -13.93 9.85
CA TRP A 209 21.70 -14.64 9.44
C TRP A 209 21.54 -14.45 7.94
N ASP A 210 21.44 -15.53 7.19
CA ASP A 210 21.08 -15.47 5.78
C ASP A 210 19.58 -15.13 5.69
N ASP A 211 18.73 -16.16 5.65
CA ASP A 211 17.28 -16.01 5.51
C ASP A 211 16.49 -16.53 6.71
N THR A 212 17.11 -17.29 7.62
CA THR A 212 16.44 -17.93 8.76
C THR A 212 17.04 -17.47 10.07
N ILE A 213 16.21 -16.89 10.93
CA ILE A 213 16.56 -16.39 12.25
C ILE A 213 16.11 -17.41 13.28
N THR A 214 17.02 -17.91 14.12
CA THR A 214 16.70 -18.91 15.16
C THR A 214 16.88 -18.32 16.55
N THR A 215 15.79 -18.22 17.30
CA THR A 215 15.80 -17.70 18.68
C THR A 215 14.99 -18.59 19.59
N GLY A 216 15.56 -18.99 20.74
CA GLY A 216 14.82 -19.78 21.74
C GLY A 216 14.29 -21.12 21.22
N GLY A 217 14.95 -21.74 20.24
CA GLY A 217 14.52 -22.99 19.62
C GLY A 217 13.45 -22.85 18.53
N HIS A 218 12.98 -21.64 18.24
CA HIS A 218 12.06 -21.35 17.13
C HIS A 218 12.82 -20.72 15.96
N ALA A 219 12.47 -21.12 14.73
CA ALA A 219 13.07 -20.62 13.50
C ALA A 219 12.05 -19.80 12.69
N THR A 220 12.43 -18.57 12.33
CA THR A 220 11.65 -17.66 11.49
C THR A 220 12.36 -17.41 10.18
N GLN A 221 11.71 -17.70 9.06
CA GLN A 221 12.24 -17.41 7.73
C GLN A 221 11.80 -16.01 7.25
N ALA A 222 12.76 -15.16 6.89
CA ALA A 222 12.51 -13.85 6.29
C ALA A 222 12.55 -13.94 4.76
N ILE A 223 11.50 -13.50 4.07
CA ILE A 223 11.35 -13.66 2.61
C ILE A 223 10.93 -12.37 1.90
N VAL A 224 11.17 -12.32 0.59
CA VAL A 224 10.67 -11.24 -0.28
C VAL A 224 9.62 -11.79 -1.22
N THR A 225 8.39 -11.27 -1.13
CA THR A 225 7.29 -11.58 -2.05
C THR A 225 6.56 -10.29 -2.39
N PRO A 226 6.93 -9.58 -3.47
CA PRO A 226 6.32 -8.31 -3.83
C PRO A 226 4.87 -8.49 -4.27
N VAL A 227 3.94 -7.75 -3.67
CA VAL A 227 2.52 -7.81 -4.05
C VAL A 227 2.32 -7.25 -5.47
N GLY A 228 1.51 -7.94 -6.26
CA GLY A 228 1.18 -7.58 -7.63
C GLY A 228 -0.26 -7.11 -7.82
N ILE A 229 -0.65 -7.01 -9.10
CA ILE A 229 -2.05 -6.88 -9.51
C ILE A 229 -2.39 -7.97 -10.51
N ASP A 230 -3.68 -8.26 -10.69
CA ASP A 230 -4.14 -8.92 -11.90
C ASP A 230 -4.12 -7.91 -13.06
N ALA A 231 -3.02 -7.94 -13.80
CA ALA A 231 -2.76 -6.99 -14.88
C ALA A 231 -3.79 -7.12 -16.02
N ASP A 232 -4.12 -8.35 -16.42
CA ASP A 232 -4.98 -8.58 -17.58
C ASP A 232 -6.45 -8.23 -17.29
N THR A 233 -6.94 -8.57 -16.10
CA THR A 233 -8.26 -8.10 -15.64
C THR A 233 -8.30 -6.58 -15.54
N PHE A 234 -7.23 -5.94 -15.07
CA PHE A 234 -7.16 -4.49 -15.00
C PHE A 234 -7.11 -3.83 -16.40
N THR A 235 -6.35 -4.40 -17.34
CA THR A 235 -6.34 -3.97 -18.75
C THR A 235 -7.74 -4.04 -19.35
N ALA A 236 -8.46 -5.16 -19.17
CA ALA A 236 -9.82 -5.31 -19.66
C ALA A 236 -10.78 -4.29 -19.02
N MET A 237 -10.63 -4.02 -17.72
CA MET A 237 -11.37 -2.98 -17.01
C MET A 237 -11.10 -1.58 -17.59
N ALA A 238 -9.84 -1.24 -17.84
CA ALA A 238 -9.42 0.04 -18.40
C ALA A 238 -9.99 0.25 -19.83
N ILE A 239 -9.96 -0.79 -20.67
CA ILE A 239 -10.56 -0.74 -22.01
C ILE A 239 -12.06 -0.47 -21.93
N ARG A 240 -12.81 -1.19 -21.07
CA ARG A 240 -14.25 -0.95 -20.90
C ARG A 240 -14.53 0.44 -20.32
N ALA A 241 -13.74 0.86 -19.32
CA ALA A 241 -13.87 2.15 -18.66
C ALA A 241 -13.63 3.33 -19.60
N SER A 242 -12.68 3.22 -20.54
CA SER A 242 -12.40 4.28 -21.53
C SER A 242 -13.63 4.66 -22.38
N ARG A 243 -14.59 3.74 -22.50
CA ARG A 243 -15.83 3.94 -23.26
C ARG A 243 -16.97 4.53 -22.42
N ARG A 244 -16.81 4.70 -21.10
CA ARG A 244 -17.84 5.28 -20.23
C ARG A 244 -18.04 6.77 -20.51
N VAL A 245 -19.25 7.25 -20.29
CA VAL A 245 -19.63 8.65 -20.54
C VAL A 245 -18.79 9.61 -19.69
N GLU A 246 -18.52 9.25 -18.43
CA GLU A 246 -17.73 10.05 -17.51
C GLU A 246 -16.27 10.16 -17.98
N THR A 247 -15.68 9.08 -18.49
CA THR A 247 -14.33 9.11 -19.06
C THR A 247 -14.27 9.96 -20.31
N ARG A 248 -15.22 9.81 -21.24
CA ARG A 248 -15.29 10.64 -22.45
C ARG A 248 -15.46 12.13 -22.12
N ARG A 249 -16.36 12.48 -21.20
CA ARG A 249 -16.55 13.86 -20.74
C ARG A 249 -15.27 14.46 -20.14
N MET A 250 -14.53 13.68 -19.35
CA MET A 250 -13.25 14.14 -18.82
C MET A 250 -12.25 14.40 -19.95
N ILE A 251 -12.14 13.50 -20.93
CA ILE A 251 -11.24 13.66 -22.08
C ILE A 251 -11.64 14.85 -22.95
N GLU A 252 -12.91 15.01 -23.28
CA GLU A 252 -13.45 16.15 -24.02
C GLU A 252 -13.13 17.48 -23.31
N SER A 253 -13.23 17.50 -21.97
CA SER A 253 -12.89 18.68 -21.17
C SER A 253 -11.40 19.05 -21.17
N LEU A 254 -10.51 18.19 -21.70
CA LEU A 254 -9.10 18.53 -21.91
C LEU A 254 -8.90 19.37 -23.17
N ALA A 255 -9.87 19.40 -24.09
CA ALA A 255 -9.77 20.09 -25.38
C ALA A 255 -8.50 19.73 -26.18
N GLY A 256 -8.18 18.43 -26.23
CA GLY A 256 -7.01 17.91 -26.96
C GLY A 256 -5.68 17.97 -26.21
N ARG A 257 -5.66 18.50 -24.98
CA ARG A 257 -4.46 18.56 -24.13
C ARG A 257 -4.06 17.20 -23.58
N ALA A 258 -2.76 16.99 -23.38
CA ALA A 258 -2.25 15.83 -22.69
C ALA A 258 -2.74 15.80 -21.23
N LEU A 259 -2.98 14.59 -20.72
CA LEU A 259 -3.33 14.38 -19.32
C LEU A 259 -2.13 13.80 -18.58
N MET A 260 -1.73 14.48 -17.51
CA MET A 260 -0.93 13.87 -16.44
C MET A 260 -1.85 13.50 -15.28
N ILE A 261 -1.61 12.36 -14.64
CA ILE A 261 -2.46 11.88 -13.55
C ILE A 261 -1.65 11.39 -12.35
N GLY A 262 -2.12 11.78 -11.16
CA GLY A 262 -1.68 11.27 -9.87
C GLY A 262 -2.91 10.80 -9.09
N VAL A 263 -2.83 9.62 -8.48
CA VAL A 263 -3.94 9.04 -7.70
C VAL A 263 -3.37 8.45 -6.44
N ASP A 264 -3.76 8.99 -5.31
CA ASP A 264 -3.23 8.59 -4.02
C ASP A 264 -4.31 8.72 -2.94
N ARG A 265 -4.07 8.09 -1.78
CA ARG A 265 -4.74 8.54 -0.56
C ARG A 265 -4.13 9.88 -0.16
N LEU A 266 -4.93 10.74 0.45
CA LEU A 266 -4.44 11.94 1.12
C LEU A 266 -3.60 11.48 2.32
N ASP A 267 -2.29 11.35 2.14
CA ASP A 267 -1.36 10.77 3.12
C ASP A 267 0.01 11.41 2.90
N TYR A 268 0.66 11.82 3.98
CA TYR A 268 1.93 12.56 3.92
C TYR A 268 3.08 11.75 3.30
N THR A 269 2.96 10.42 3.30
CA THR A 269 3.91 9.52 2.64
C THR A 269 3.95 9.68 1.11
N LYS A 270 2.89 10.24 0.52
CA LYS A 270 2.69 10.34 -0.93
C LYS A 270 3.39 11.53 -1.58
N GLY A 271 4.00 12.40 -0.79
CA GLY A 271 4.80 13.52 -1.31
C GLY A 271 3.99 14.50 -2.17
N LEU A 272 2.67 14.61 -1.94
CA LEU A 272 1.78 15.45 -2.74
C LEU A 272 2.21 16.93 -2.77
N PRO A 273 2.66 17.54 -1.65
CA PRO A 273 3.17 18.91 -1.68
C PRO A 273 4.37 19.07 -2.63
N ALA A 274 5.39 18.21 -2.49
CA ALA A 274 6.57 18.22 -3.36
C ALA A 274 6.21 17.94 -4.83
N ARG A 275 5.21 17.08 -5.08
CA ARG A 275 4.69 16.82 -6.43
C ARG A 275 4.05 18.06 -7.05
N PHE A 276 3.30 18.84 -6.27
CA PHE A 276 2.69 20.08 -6.74
C PHE A 276 3.76 21.15 -7.00
N ASP A 277 4.78 21.22 -6.13
CA ASP A 277 5.92 22.10 -6.34
C ASP A 277 6.71 21.73 -7.60
N ALA A 278 6.91 20.44 -7.87
CA ALA A 278 7.54 19.96 -9.11
C ALA A 278 6.71 20.29 -10.34
N TYR A 279 5.39 20.18 -10.27
CA TYR A 279 4.52 20.60 -11.38
C TYR A 279 4.58 22.12 -11.60
N SER A 280 4.59 22.92 -10.53
CA SER A 280 4.79 24.36 -10.61
C SER A 280 6.14 24.71 -11.25
N ARG A 281 7.21 24.02 -10.84
CA ARG A 281 8.54 24.15 -11.42
C ARG A 281 8.54 23.81 -12.90
N PHE A 282 7.91 22.70 -13.30
CA PHE A 282 7.76 22.30 -14.69
C PHE A 282 7.07 23.40 -15.52
N LEU A 283 5.95 23.95 -15.04
CA LEU A 283 5.26 25.04 -15.73
C LEU A 283 6.13 26.29 -15.86
N SER A 284 6.92 26.63 -14.84
CA SER A 284 7.82 27.79 -14.92
C SER A 284 9.01 27.58 -15.87
N SER A 285 9.54 26.36 -15.95
CA SER A 285 10.79 26.05 -16.65
C SER A 285 10.57 25.71 -18.12
N TYR A 286 9.37 25.22 -18.46
CA TYR A 286 9.00 24.77 -19.80
C TYR A 286 7.68 25.42 -20.25
N PRO A 287 7.67 26.76 -20.46
CA PRO A 287 6.47 27.50 -20.83
C PRO A 287 5.86 27.05 -22.16
N GLU A 288 6.62 26.39 -23.03
CA GLU A 288 6.13 25.79 -24.28
C GLU A 288 5.03 24.74 -24.07
N HIS A 289 4.91 24.15 -22.87
CA HIS A 289 3.84 23.19 -22.56
C HIS A 289 2.57 23.84 -22.01
N HIS A 290 2.56 25.17 -21.81
CA HIS A 290 1.36 25.87 -21.34
C HIS A 290 0.20 25.61 -22.28
N ARG A 291 -0.97 25.29 -21.72
CA ARG A 291 -2.17 24.92 -22.48
C ARG A 291 -2.03 23.68 -23.38
N HIS A 292 -0.96 22.90 -23.26
CA HIS A 292 -0.79 21.60 -23.93
C HIS A 292 -0.92 20.41 -22.99
N ILE A 293 -0.93 20.65 -21.67
CA ILE A 293 -1.08 19.62 -20.62
C ILE A 293 -2.01 20.12 -19.51
N SER A 294 -2.78 19.20 -18.91
CA SER A 294 -3.44 19.39 -17.62
C SER A 294 -3.07 18.27 -16.66
N PHE A 295 -2.89 18.60 -15.39
CA PHE A 295 -2.62 17.65 -14.32
C PHE A 295 -3.89 17.36 -13.53
N LEU A 296 -4.30 16.09 -13.44
CA LEU A 296 -5.36 15.61 -12.55
C LEU A 296 -4.74 14.91 -11.33
N GLN A 297 -4.91 15.48 -10.14
CA GLN A 297 -4.61 14.81 -8.88
C GLN A 297 -5.91 14.37 -8.20
N VAL A 298 -6.08 13.05 -8.04
CA VAL A 298 -7.12 12.48 -7.19
C VAL A 298 -6.50 12.11 -5.85
N ALA A 299 -7.00 12.71 -4.76
CA ALA A 299 -6.59 12.41 -3.40
C ALA A 299 -7.80 11.87 -2.61
N ALA A 300 -7.88 10.55 -2.44
CA ALA A 300 -8.97 9.96 -1.67
C ALA A 300 -8.81 10.31 -0.17
N PRO A 301 -9.88 10.78 0.52
CA PRO A 301 -9.82 11.06 1.95
C PRO A 301 -9.31 9.87 2.77
N SER A 302 -8.52 10.15 3.80
CA SER A 302 -7.93 9.14 4.67
C SER A 302 -7.71 9.73 6.06
N ARG A 303 -8.19 9.04 7.10
CA ARG A 303 -7.92 9.36 8.53
C ARG A 303 -8.17 10.83 8.88
N GLU A 304 -9.32 11.37 8.45
CA GLU A 304 -9.66 12.80 8.60
C GLU A 304 -9.78 13.27 10.06
N GLU A 305 -9.94 12.33 11.00
CA GLU A 305 -9.92 12.59 12.46
C GLU A 305 -8.53 13.00 12.99
N VAL A 306 -7.46 12.79 12.22
CA VAL A 306 -6.08 13.08 12.63
C VAL A 306 -5.66 14.45 12.08
N ASP A 307 -5.33 15.40 12.97
CA ASP A 307 -5.04 16.80 12.61
C ASP A 307 -4.01 16.97 11.48
N ARG A 308 -3.00 16.11 11.41
CA ARG A 308 -1.96 16.18 10.37
C ARG A 308 -2.51 15.97 8.95
N TYR A 309 -3.56 15.17 8.80
CA TYR A 309 -4.21 14.97 7.50
C TYR A 309 -5.02 16.21 7.10
N ARG A 310 -5.53 16.96 8.08
CA ARG A 310 -6.18 18.27 7.86
C ARG A 310 -5.15 19.31 7.41
N THR A 311 -4.02 19.42 8.09
CA THR A 311 -2.93 20.35 7.71
C THR A 311 -2.40 20.05 6.31
N LEU A 312 -2.19 18.77 5.97
CA LEU A 312 -1.79 18.38 4.62
C LEU A 312 -2.81 18.82 3.57
N ARG A 313 -4.11 18.66 3.86
CA ARG A 313 -5.17 19.11 2.94
C ARG A 313 -5.12 20.61 2.71
N GLU A 314 -5.01 21.39 3.77
CA GLU A 314 -4.92 22.85 3.70
C GLU A 314 -3.71 23.32 2.88
N GLU A 315 -2.57 22.67 3.05
CA GLU A 315 -1.37 22.94 2.24
C GLU A 315 -1.61 22.66 0.75
N LEU A 316 -2.24 21.53 0.42
CA LEU A 316 -2.57 21.17 -0.96
C LEU A 316 -3.61 22.10 -1.59
N ASP A 317 -4.62 22.53 -0.82
CA ASP A 317 -5.61 23.52 -1.25
C ASP A 317 -4.92 24.85 -1.59
N HIS A 318 -4.01 25.31 -0.72
CA HIS A 318 -3.22 26.52 -0.95
C HIS A 318 -2.33 26.41 -2.20
N LYS A 319 -1.55 25.32 -2.34
CA LYS A 319 -0.68 25.10 -3.50
C LYS A 319 -1.48 24.99 -4.80
N THR A 320 -2.64 24.33 -4.76
CA THR A 320 -3.56 24.28 -5.90
C THR A 320 -4.02 25.67 -6.32
N GLY A 321 -4.44 26.49 -5.34
CA GLY A 321 -4.85 27.87 -5.59
C GLY A 321 -3.73 28.72 -6.18
N ALA A 322 -2.51 28.60 -5.65
CA ALA A 322 -1.33 29.33 -6.13
C ALA A 322 -0.96 28.95 -7.58
N ILE A 323 -0.90 27.65 -7.89
CA ILE A 323 -0.57 27.16 -9.24
C ILE A 323 -1.65 27.61 -10.24
N ASN A 324 -2.92 27.38 -9.92
CA ASN A 324 -4.00 27.77 -10.81
C ASN A 324 -4.09 29.29 -10.95
N GLY A 325 -3.87 30.07 -9.89
CA GLY A 325 -3.87 31.53 -9.96
C GLY A 325 -2.74 32.10 -10.84
N ALA A 326 -1.59 31.43 -10.88
CA ALA A 326 -0.44 31.86 -11.68
C ALA A 326 -0.54 31.49 -13.16
N TYR A 327 -1.14 30.33 -13.49
CA TYR A 327 -1.04 29.75 -14.84
C TYR A 327 -2.38 29.51 -15.54
N SER A 328 -3.54 29.61 -14.87
CA SER A 328 -4.82 29.39 -15.54
C SER A 328 -5.09 30.42 -16.62
N ASP A 329 -5.82 30.00 -17.65
CA ASP A 329 -6.33 30.85 -18.72
C ASP A 329 -7.85 30.59 -18.87
N PHE A 330 -8.56 31.38 -19.68
CA PHE A 330 -10.03 31.31 -19.80
C PHE A 330 -10.55 29.92 -20.23
N ASP A 331 -9.71 29.11 -20.89
CA ASP A 331 -10.02 27.76 -21.38
C ASP A 331 -9.10 26.66 -20.82
N TRP A 332 -8.25 26.99 -19.84
CA TRP A 332 -7.25 26.07 -19.30
C TRP A 332 -7.10 26.18 -17.79
N VAL A 333 -7.35 25.05 -17.11
CA VAL A 333 -7.02 24.84 -15.70
C VAL A 333 -5.82 23.88 -15.63
N PRO A 334 -4.65 24.34 -15.18
CA PRO A 334 -3.43 23.55 -15.20
C PRO A 334 -3.45 22.42 -14.18
N LEU A 335 -3.98 22.64 -12.98
CA LEU A 335 -4.07 21.63 -11.91
C LEU A 335 -5.52 21.41 -11.47
N ARG A 336 -6.05 20.22 -11.77
CA ARG A 336 -7.35 19.73 -11.32
C ARG A 336 -7.15 18.83 -10.10
N TYR A 337 -7.38 19.37 -8.91
CA TYR A 337 -7.27 18.66 -7.65
C TYR A 337 -8.64 18.20 -7.14
N MET A 338 -8.77 16.93 -6.74
CA MET A 338 -10.01 16.36 -6.23
C MET A 338 -9.80 15.60 -4.93
N THR A 339 -10.54 15.99 -3.88
CA THR A 339 -10.53 15.35 -2.55
C THR A 339 -11.71 14.38 -2.36
N ARG A 340 -12.01 13.57 -3.38
CA ARG A 340 -13.12 12.61 -3.33
C ARG A 340 -12.67 11.23 -3.77
N THR A 341 -13.32 10.21 -3.22
CA THR A 341 -13.14 8.83 -3.68
C THR A 341 -13.69 8.69 -5.10
N VAL A 342 -12.85 8.22 -6.01
CA VAL A 342 -13.24 7.90 -7.39
C VAL A 342 -13.19 6.37 -7.54
N GLY A 343 -14.22 5.80 -8.17
CA GLY A 343 -14.29 4.35 -8.35
C GLY A 343 -13.12 3.83 -9.20
N ARG A 344 -12.55 2.69 -8.79
CA ARG A 344 -11.38 2.06 -9.43
C ARG A 344 -11.53 1.89 -10.94
N SER A 345 -12.71 1.50 -11.42
CA SER A 345 -12.99 1.39 -12.86
C SER A 345 -12.88 2.73 -13.59
N LEU A 346 -13.36 3.83 -13.02
CA LEU A 346 -13.27 5.15 -13.65
C LEU A 346 -11.82 5.63 -13.71
N ILE A 347 -11.07 5.41 -12.63
CA ILE A 347 -9.63 5.67 -12.58
C ILE A 347 -8.87 4.88 -13.65
N ALA A 348 -9.19 3.60 -13.87
CA ALA A 348 -8.57 2.80 -14.92
C ALA A 348 -8.78 3.40 -16.33
N GLY A 349 -9.97 3.98 -16.59
CA GLY A 349 -10.24 4.71 -17.83
C GLY A 349 -9.41 5.99 -17.97
N PHE A 350 -9.19 6.70 -16.85
CA PHE A 350 -8.33 7.89 -16.84
C PHE A 350 -6.86 7.52 -17.05
N TYR A 351 -6.34 6.48 -16.38
CA TYR A 351 -4.98 5.98 -16.60
C TYR A 351 -4.73 5.63 -18.06
N ARG A 352 -5.66 4.93 -18.71
CA ARG A 352 -5.55 4.54 -20.12
C ARG A 352 -5.39 5.72 -21.07
N THR A 353 -5.88 6.89 -20.69
CA THR A 353 -5.81 8.12 -21.52
C THR A 353 -4.68 9.06 -21.10
N ALA A 354 -4.15 8.89 -19.89
CA ALA A 354 -3.12 9.76 -19.34
C ALA A 354 -1.76 9.51 -20.02
N ARG A 355 -1.20 10.56 -20.60
CA ARG A 355 0.14 10.58 -21.18
C ARG A 355 1.22 10.36 -20.13
N ILE A 356 0.97 10.78 -18.89
CA ILE A 356 1.92 10.64 -17.78
C ILE A 356 1.19 10.11 -16.54
N GLY A 357 1.73 9.04 -15.94
CA GLY A 357 1.40 8.60 -14.60
C GLY A 357 2.47 9.13 -13.63
N LEU A 358 2.09 10.04 -12.74
CA LEU A 358 3.02 10.68 -11.80
C LEU A 358 2.87 10.06 -10.40
N VAL A 359 3.77 9.15 -10.06
CA VAL A 359 3.74 8.37 -8.82
C VAL A 359 4.99 8.67 -8.01
N THR A 360 4.95 9.73 -7.20
CA THR A 360 6.14 10.26 -6.53
C THR A 360 6.06 10.23 -4.99
N PRO A 361 5.73 9.10 -4.34
CA PRO A 361 5.73 9.02 -2.88
C PRO A 361 7.14 9.25 -2.30
N LEU A 362 7.20 9.87 -1.13
CA LEU A 362 8.45 10.03 -0.37
C LEU A 362 8.97 8.69 0.14
N ARG A 363 8.05 7.79 0.52
CA ARG A 363 8.32 6.39 0.85
C ARG A 363 7.03 5.60 0.67
N ASP A 364 7.10 4.40 0.09
CA ASP A 364 5.94 3.52 -0.11
C ASP A 364 6.40 2.05 -0.14
N GLY A 365 5.69 1.16 0.55
CA GLY A 365 6.06 -0.25 0.62
C GLY A 365 6.02 -0.94 -0.75
N MET A 366 5.10 -0.54 -1.63
CA MET A 366 5.03 -1.04 -3.01
C MET A 366 4.53 0.02 -3.99
N ASN A 367 3.34 0.57 -3.73
CA ASN A 367 2.56 1.39 -4.67
C ASN A 367 1.94 0.62 -5.86
N LEU A 368 0.72 0.10 -5.67
CA LEU A 368 -0.02 -0.59 -6.73
C LEU A 368 -0.53 0.34 -7.84
N VAL A 369 -0.68 1.64 -7.57
CA VAL A 369 -1.10 2.63 -8.58
C VAL A 369 -0.11 2.69 -9.75
N ALA A 370 1.19 2.56 -9.49
CA ALA A 370 2.21 2.46 -10.55
C ALA A 370 1.95 1.26 -11.47
N LYS A 371 1.67 0.08 -10.90
CA LYS A 371 1.39 -1.15 -11.66
C LYS A 371 0.06 -1.04 -12.43
N GLU A 372 -0.97 -0.47 -11.80
CA GLU A 372 -2.27 -0.22 -12.42
C GLU A 372 -2.16 0.75 -13.59
N TYR A 373 -1.39 1.84 -13.45
CA TYR A 373 -1.14 2.78 -14.53
C TYR A 373 -0.53 2.09 -15.74
N VAL A 374 0.51 1.27 -15.53
CA VAL A 374 1.15 0.48 -16.59
C VAL A 374 0.14 -0.46 -17.24
N ALA A 375 -0.61 -1.25 -16.46
CA ALA A 375 -1.57 -2.21 -16.98
C ALA A 375 -2.75 -1.56 -17.76
N ALA A 376 -3.08 -0.31 -17.47
CA ALA A 376 -4.17 0.39 -18.16
C ALA A 376 -3.82 0.88 -19.57
N GLN A 377 -2.53 1.05 -19.90
CA GLN A 377 -2.09 1.74 -21.10
C GLN A 377 -2.54 1.06 -22.40
N ASN A 378 -2.66 1.85 -23.46
CA ASN A 378 -2.80 1.34 -24.81
C ASN A 378 -1.41 1.01 -25.37
N THR A 379 -1.13 -0.26 -25.69
CA THR A 379 0.17 -0.68 -26.22
C THR A 379 0.56 0.02 -27.52
N ALA A 380 -0.42 0.44 -28.34
CA ALA A 380 -0.16 1.18 -29.57
C ALA A 380 0.27 2.63 -29.34
N ASP A 381 -0.15 3.26 -28.24
CA ASP A 381 0.24 4.63 -27.86
C ASP A 381 0.26 4.80 -26.33
N PRO A 382 1.24 4.20 -25.63
CA PRO A 382 1.25 4.16 -24.17
C PRO A 382 1.79 5.46 -23.58
N GLY A 383 1.27 5.88 -22.42
CA GLY A 383 1.89 6.95 -21.64
C GLY A 383 3.19 6.51 -20.94
N VAL A 384 3.79 7.42 -20.19
CA VAL A 384 5.04 7.24 -19.46
C VAL A 384 4.80 7.25 -17.97
N LEU A 385 5.34 6.26 -17.27
CA LEU A 385 5.34 6.22 -15.80
C LEU A 385 6.56 7.00 -15.27
N ILE A 386 6.30 8.02 -14.45
CA ILE A 386 7.31 8.67 -13.61
C ILE A 386 7.11 8.12 -12.20
N LEU A 387 8.16 7.52 -11.64
CA LEU A 387 8.07 6.73 -10.41
C LEU A 387 9.16 7.15 -9.41
N SER A 388 8.76 7.40 -8.16
CA SER A 388 9.73 7.58 -7.08
C SER A 388 10.57 6.33 -6.88
N ARG A 389 11.89 6.50 -6.79
CA ARG A 389 12.82 5.42 -6.40
C ARG A 389 12.59 4.89 -4.97
N PHE A 390 11.76 5.57 -4.18
CA PHE A 390 11.42 5.17 -2.80
C PHE A 390 10.07 4.43 -2.70
N ALA A 391 9.43 4.10 -3.82
CA ALA A 391 8.34 3.15 -3.87
C ALA A 391 8.90 1.73 -4.09
N GLY A 392 8.41 0.72 -3.36
CA GLY A 392 8.87 -0.67 -3.57
C GLY A 392 8.66 -1.19 -5.00
N ALA A 393 7.70 -0.66 -5.75
CA ALA A 393 7.52 -0.97 -7.18
C ALA A 393 8.73 -0.57 -8.03
N ALA A 394 9.55 0.38 -7.59
CA ALA A 394 10.75 0.81 -8.32
C ALA A 394 11.75 -0.34 -8.50
N GLU A 395 11.90 -1.25 -7.53
CA GLU A 395 12.80 -2.41 -7.67
C GLU A 395 12.44 -3.25 -8.91
N GLY A 396 11.15 -3.43 -9.18
CA GLY A 396 10.65 -4.17 -10.33
C GLY A 396 10.41 -3.35 -11.60
N LEU A 397 10.27 -2.02 -11.53
CA LEU A 397 9.84 -1.17 -12.65
C LEU A 397 10.94 -0.20 -13.11
N GLN A 398 12.13 -0.72 -13.37
CA GLN A 398 13.34 0.05 -13.72
C GLN A 398 13.23 0.86 -15.04
N GLU A 399 12.33 0.48 -15.95
CA GLU A 399 12.12 1.17 -17.22
C GLU A 399 11.20 2.41 -17.10
N ALA A 400 10.64 2.65 -15.92
CA ALA A 400 10.00 3.92 -15.60
C ALA A 400 11.03 5.06 -15.57
N LEU A 401 10.57 6.31 -15.65
CA LEU A 401 11.44 7.45 -15.32
C LEU A 401 11.54 7.53 -13.79
N LEU A 402 12.60 6.91 -13.24
CA LEU A 402 12.84 6.89 -11.81
C LEU A 402 13.33 8.27 -11.33
N VAL A 403 12.66 8.81 -10.32
CA VAL A 403 12.97 10.15 -9.77
C VAL A 403 13.21 10.10 -8.27
N ASN A 404 14.01 11.05 -7.80
CA ASN A 404 14.07 11.40 -6.39
C ASN A 404 13.01 12.48 -6.11
N PRO A 405 11.91 12.21 -5.38
CA PRO A 405 10.86 13.20 -5.13
C PRO A 405 11.30 14.40 -4.28
N PHE A 406 12.47 14.33 -3.63
CA PHE A 406 13.07 15.47 -2.93
C PHE A 406 13.78 16.45 -3.88
N ASP A 407 14.03 16.03 -5.12
CA ASP A 407 14.61 16.87 -6.16
C ASP A 407 13.48 17.37 -7.08
N ILE A 408 12.96 18.54 -6.75
CA ILE A 408 11.83 19.18 -7.44
C ILE A 408 12.16 19.42 -8.92
N ASP A 409 13.40 19.81 -9.21
CA ASP A 409 13.85 20.13 -10.57
C ASP A 409 13.96 18.84 -11.40
N ALA A 410 14.53 17.77 -10.85
CA ALA A 410 14.59 16.48 -11.53
C ALA A 410 13.20 15.89 -11.83
N VAL A 411 12.22 16.07 -10.93
CA VAL A 411 10.83 15.65 -11.21
C VAL A 411 10.22 16.49 -12.33
N ALA A 412 10.47 17.81 -12.35
CA ALA A 412 10.02 18.68 -13.43
C ALA A 412 10.65 18.33 -14.79
N GLU A 413 11.94 18.03 -14.81
CA GLU A 413 12.67 17.54 -16.00
C GLU A 413 12.12 16.19 -16.48
N ALA A 414 11.77 15.28 -15.57
CA ALA A 414 11.15 14.01 -15.92
C ALA A 414 9.76 14.21 -16.54
N ILE A 415 8.97 15.18 -16.08
CA ILE A 415 7.67 15.54 -16.69
C ILE A 415 7.88 16.03 -18.12
N ASN A 416 8.84 16.94 -18.36
CA ASN A 416 9.17 17.40 -19.70
C ASN A 416 9.63 16.24 -20.60
N THR A 417 10.57 15.42 -20.11
CA THR A 417 11.08 14.23 -20.80
C THR A 417 9.97 13.29 -21.20
N ALA A 418 9.02 13.01 -20.29
CA ALA A 418 7.88 12.14 -20.54
C ALA A 418 6.92 12.70 -21.61
N LEU A 419 6.71 14.02 -21.64
CA LEU A 419 5.84 14.67 -22.63
C LEU A 419 6.40 14.62 -24.05
N ILE A 420 7.71 14.87 -24.20
CA ILE A 420 8.37 14.91 -25.51
C ILE A 420 8.89 13.53 -25.96
N MET A 421 8.67 12.49 -25.15
CA MET A 421 9.20 11.14 -25.43
C MET A 421 8.64 10.57 -26.74
N PRO A 422 9.51 10.18 -27.69
CA PRO A 422 9.10 9.53 -28.93
C PRO A 422 8.24 8.29 -28.69
N LEU A 423 7.34 7.99 -29.64
CA LEU A 423 6.43 6.85 -29.52
C LEU A 423 7.18 5.51 -29.34
N GLU A 424 8.27 5.30 -30.08
CA GLU A 424 9.08 4.07 -30.01
C GLU A 424 9.66 3.85 -28.62
N ASP A 425 10.24 4.89 -28.01
CA ASP A 425 10.78 4.83 -26.64
C ASP A 425 9.69 4.53 -25.61
N ARG A 426 8.51 5.15 -25.76
CA ARG A 426 7.36 4.90 -24.89
C ARG A 426 6.89 3.45 -25.00
N GLN A 427 6.80 2.92 -26.22
CA GLN A 427 6.42 1.53 -26.47
C GLN A 427 7.45 0.55 -25.88
N GLY A 428 8.74 0.78 -26.12
CA GLY A 428 9.82 -0.05 -25.58
C GLY A 428 9.78 -0.14 -24.05
N ARG A 429 9.68 1.01 -23.37
CA ARG A 429 9.52 1.06 -21.91
C ARG A 429 8.25 0.37 -21.45
N HIS A 430 7.11 0.65 -22.09
CA HIS A 430 5.83 0.08 -21.69
C HIS A 430 5.80 -1.44 -21.81
N VAL A 431 6.34 -2.02 -22.90
CA VAL A 431 6.40 -3.47 -23.09
C VAL A 431 7.18 -4.14 -21.96
N ALA A 432 8.36 -3.62 -21.63
CA ALA A 432 9.19 -4.14 -20.54
C ALA A 432 8.49 -4.02 -19.17
N LEU A 433 7.87 -2.87 -18.89
CA LEU A 433 7.11 -2.67 -17.64
C LEU A 433 5.92 -3.63 -17.54
N LEU A 434 5.15 -3.78 -18.63
CA LEU A 434 3.95 -4.61 -18.64
C LEU A 434 4.28 -6.10 -18.44
N GLU A 435 5.38 -6.59 -19.03
CA GLU A 435 5.87 -7.95 -18.81
C GLU A 435 6.15 -8.22 -17.32
N LYS A 436 6.86 -7.29 -16.66
CA LYS A 436 7.18 -7.41 -15.23
C LYS A 436 5.95 -7.31 -14.34
N VAL A 437 4.98 -6.46 -14.68
CA VAL A 437 3.70 -6.33 -13.97
C VAL A 437 2.87 -7.60 -14.11
N ARG A 438 2.86 -8.25 -15.28
CA ARG A 438 2.18 -9.54 -15.49
C ARG A 438 2.85 -10.69 -14.74
N LYS A 439 4.18 -10.74 -14.75
CA LYS A 439 4.96 -11.79 -14.07
C LYS A 439 4.76 -11.75 -12.55
N HIS A 440 4.80 -10.57 -11.96
CA HIS A 440 4.64 -10.37 -10.51
C HIS A 440 3.20 -9.96 -10.18
N SER A 441 2.26 -10.89 -10.38
CA SER A 441 0.83 -10.71 -10.14
C SER A 441 0.42 -10.93 -8.68
N ALA A 442 -0.81 -10.53 -8.32
CA ALA A 442 -1.38 -10.81 -7.00
C ALA A 442 -1.45 -12.33 -6.74
N ALA A 443 -1.88 -13.11 -7.73
CA ALA A 443 -1.84 -14.57 -7.67
C ALA A 443 -0.44 -15.14 -7.44
N ALA A 444 0.59 -14.59 -8.09
CA ALA A 444 1.98 -15.04 -7.90
C ALA A 444 2.47 -14.76 -6.47
N PHE A 445 2.15 -13.58 -5.93
CA PHE A 445 2.42 -13.21 -4.54
C PHE A 445 1.78 -14.21 -3.55
N CYS A 446 0.47 -14.47 -3.70
CA CYS A 446 -0.26 -15.39 -2.85
C CYS A 446 0.30 -16.81 -2.91
N ARG A 447 0.52 -17.35 -4.12
CA ARG A 447 1.08 -18.70 -4.29
C ARG A 447 2.47 -18.82 -3.68
N ALA A 448 3.35 -17.86 -3.90
CA ALA A 448 4.71 -17.87 -3.37
C ALA A 448 4.70 -17.91 -1.84
N PHE A 449 3.96 -17.00 -1.20
CA PHE A 449 3.91 -16.92 0.26
C PHE A 449 3.28 -18.18 0.87
N ILE A 450 2.14 -18.65 0.35
CA ILE A 450 1.44 -19.84 0.87
C ILE A 450 2.30 -21.10 0.71
N THR A 451 3.04 -21.23 -0.40
CA THR A 451 3.95 -22.37 -0.63
C THR A 451 5.04 -22.41 0.44
N ILE A 452 5.69 -21.28 0.71
CA ILE A 452 6.74 -21.17 1.74
C ILE A 452 6.15 -21.38 3.14
N LEU A 453 4.99 -20.79 3.43
CA LEU A 453 4.30 -20.97 4.71
C LEU A 453 3.97 -22.46 4.97
N GLY A 454 3.56 -23.19 3.94
CA GLY A 454 3.33 -24.63 3.97
C GLY A 454 4.59 -25.49 4.13
N GLY A 455 5.79 -24.89 4.13
CA GLY A 455 7.07 -25.59 4.31
C GLY A 455 7.68 -26.15 3.03
N ASN A 456 7.17 -25.76 1.86
CA ASN A 456 7.67 -26.21 0.56
C ASN A 456 8.63 -25.16 -0.04
N GLN A 457 9.65 -25.62 -0.77
CA GLN A 457 10.50 -24.72 -1.57
C GLN A 457 9.78 -24.29 -2.85
N ILE A 458 9.97 -23.03 -3.27
CA ILE A 458 9.50 -22.55 -4.57
C ILE A 458 10.49 -23.06 -5.63
N SER A 459 9.98 -23.83 -6.60
CA SER A 459 10.76 -24.34 -7.75
C SER A 459 11.08 -23.27 -8.78
#